data_AF-A0A359KQ33-F1
#
_entry.id   AF-A0A359KQ33-F1
#
_cell.length_a   1.000
_cell.length_b   1.000
_cell.length_c   1.000
_cell.angle_alpha   90.00
_cell.angle_beta   90.00
_cell.angle_gamma   90.00
#
_symmetry.space_group_name_H-M   'P 1'
#
loop_
_entity.id
_entity.type
_entity.pdbx_description
1 polymer ?
#
loop_
_entity_poly.entity_id
_entity_poly.type
_entity_poly.pdbx_seq_one_letter_code
_entity_poly.pdbx_strand_id
1 'polypeptide(L)' 'MVTATVGRVRQRSGAAVVEALQAEGVDIVFGLVGSHVLEIYDALADAPEIRHVT' A
#
# COMPACT_ATOMS: atom_id res chain seq x y z
N MET A 1 7.10 -29.62 -12.44
CA MET A 1 7.48 -28.22 -12.21
C MET A 1 7.20 -27.90 -10.76
N VAL A 2 8.20 -27.48 -10.00
CA VAL A 2 8.07 -27.22 -8.56
C VAL A 2 7.31 -25.90 -8.36
N THR A 3 6.15 -25.96 -7.71
CA THR A 3 5.48 -24.76 -7.18
C THR A 3 6.34 -24.21 -6.07
N ALA A 4 6.99 -23.07 -6.31
CA ALA A 4 7.67 -22.32 -5.28
C ALA A 4 6.62 -21.65 -4.39
N THR A 5 6.54 -22.05 -3.12
CA THR A 5 5.85 -21.25 -2.09
C THR A 5 6.64 -19.95 -1.97
N VAL A 6 6.11 -18.86 -2.55
CA VAL A 6 6.67 -17.52 -2.34
C VAL A 6 6.50 -17.22 -0.84
N GLY A 7 7.61 -17.29 -0.10
CA GLY A 7 7.64 -16.84 1.28
C GLY A 7 7.18 -15.38 1.27
N ARG A 8 6.07 -15.10 1.96
CA ARG A 8 5.50 -13.75 1.98
C ARG A 8 6.55 -12.83 2.60
N VAL A 9 7.09 -11.90 1.80
CA VAL A 9 7.97 -10.84 2.29
C VAL A 9 7.28 -10.19 3.48
N ARG A 10 8.03 -9.89 4.54
CA ARG A 10 7.50 -9.25 5.74
C ARG A 10 7.12 -7.80 5.37
N GLN A 11 5.96 -7.63 4.73
CA GLN A 11 5.45 -6.32 4.35
C GLN A 11 5.12 -5.54 5.63
N ARG A 12 5.48 -4.26 5.64
CA ARG A 12 4.87 -3.31 6.59
C ARG A 12 3.38 -3.28 6.28
N SER A 13 2.53 -3.24 7.29
CA SER A 13 1.10 -3.44 7.10
C SER A 13 0.48 -2.42 6.14
N GLY A 14 1.00 -1.19 6.12
CA GLY A 14 0.63 -0.17 5.14
C GLY A 14 1.01 -0.49 3.69
N ALA A 15 2.14 -1.15 3.44
CA ALA A 15 2.56 -1.54 2.09
C ALA A 15 1.59 -2.55 1.47
N ALA A 16 1.10 -3.52 2.27
CA ALA A 16 0.11 -4.49 1.78
C ALA A 16 -1.22 -3.82 1.39
N VAL A 17 -1.58 -2.70 2.04
CA VAL A 17 -2.76 -1.91 1.65
C VAL A 17 -2.52 -1.21 0.31
N VAL A 18 -1.37 -0.55 0.15
CA VAL A 18 -1.02 0.18 -1.09
C VAL A 18 -0.89 -0.77 -2.29
N GLU A 19 -0.28 -1.95 -2.11
CA GLU A 19 -0.22 -3.00 -3.15
C GLU A 19 -1.62 -3.44 -3.60
N ALA A 20 -2.55 -3.59 -2.66
CA ALA A 20 -3.94 -3.92 -3.00
C ALA A 20 -4.62 -2.79 -3.78
N LEU A 21 -4.39 -1.52 -3.40
CA LEU A 21 -4.94 -0.37 -4.13
C LEU A 21 -4.40 -0.29 -5.56
N GLN A 22 -3.10 -0.51 -5.76
CA GLN A 22 -2.48 -0.57 -7.08
C GLN A 22 -3.07 -1.71 -7.92
N ALA A 23 -3.23 -2.90 -7.35
CA ALA A 23 -3.78 -4.06 -8.03
C ALA A 23 -5.23 -3.85 -8.50
N GLU A 24 -6.01 -3.05 -7.76
CA GLU A 24 -7.37 -2.64 -8.11
C GLU A 24 -7.42 -1.42 -9.05
N GLY A 25 -6.27 -0.87 -9.45
CA GLY A 25 -6.20 0.29 -10.35
C GLY A 25 -6.70 1.58 -9.73
N VAL A 26 -6.49 1.77 -8.42
CA VAL A 26 -6.89 3.00 -7.72
C VAL A 26 -5.88 4.11 -8.00
N ASP A 27 -6.35 5.22 -8.58
CA ASP A 27 -5.49 6.38 -8.89
C ASP A 27 -5.55 7.50 -7.84
N ILE A 28 -6.60 7.55 -7.00
CA ILE A 28 -6.83 8.65 -6.04
C ILE A 28 -7.35 8.10 -4.71
N VAL A 29 -6.73 8.53 -3.61
CA VAL A 29 -7.16 8.23 -2.23
C VAL A 29 -7.47 9.52 -1.47
N PHE A 30 -8.59 9.53 -0.76
CA PHE A 30 -8.98 10.60 0.16
C PHE A 30 -8.79 10.10 1.59
N GLY A 31 -8.06 10.85 2.42
CA GLY A 31 -7.72 10.39 3.77
C GLY A 31 -7.58 11.51 4.78
N LEU A 32 -7.80 11.17 6.06
CA LEU A 32 -7.46 12.02 7.20
C LEU A 32 -6.20 11.45 7.87
N VAL A 33 -5.23 12.32 8.17
CA VAL A 33 -3.98 11.91 8.82
C VAL A 33 -4.24 11.61 10.30
N GLY A 34 -3.73 10.46 10.77
CA GLY A 34 -3.80 10.04 12.17
C GLY A 34 -2.76 8.97 12.51
N SER A 35 -2.38 8.83 13.78
CA SER A 35 -1.29 7.94 14.21
C SER A 35 -1.47 6.47 13.79
N HIS A 36 -2.71 5.98 13.78
CA HIS A 36 -3.04 4.58 13.45
C HIS A 36 -2.90 4.24 11.96
N VAL A 37 -2.76 5.24 11.09
CA VAL A 37 -2.73 5.07 9.62
C VAL A 37 -1.40 5.55 9.02
N LEU A 38 -0.43 5.96 9.85
CA LEU A 38 0.86 6.46 9.37
C LEU A 38 1.62 5.47 8.51
N GLU A 39 1.57 4.16 8.81
CA GLU A 39 2.22 3.16 7.95
C GLU A 39 1.65 3.12 6.53
N ILE A 40 0.36 3.44 6.33
CA ILE A 40 -0.26 3.53 5.00
C ILE A 40 0.23 4.80 4.30
N TYR A 41 0.32 5.93 5.01
CA TYR A 41 0.85 7.16 4.44
C TYR A 41 2.33 7.07 4.08
N ASP A 42 3.13 6.38 4.90
CA ASP A 42 4.52 6.06 4.60
C ASP A 42 4.61 5.24 3.30
N ALA A 43 3.76 4.22 3.15
CA ALA A 43 3.73 3.41 1.93
C ALA A 43 3.20 4.19 0.70
N LEU A 44 2.22 5.09 0.88
CA LEU A 44 1.73 5.96 -0.19
C LEU A 44 2.80 6.95 -0.65
N ALA A 45 3.69 7.38 0.24
CA ALA A 45 4.83 8.24 -0.13
C ALA A 45 5.80 7.54 -1.10
N ASP A 46 5.87 6.21 -1.05
CA ASP A 46 6.65 5.36 -1.96
C ASP A 46 5.89 4.98 -3.26
N ALA A 47 4.60 5.34 -3.39
CA ALA A 47 3.72 5.00 -4.52
C ALA A 47 3.12 6.26 -5.20
N PRO A 48 3.94 7.05 -5.93
CA PRO A 48 3.53 8.33 -6.51
C PRO A 48 2.44 8.24 -7.58
N GLU A 49 2.15 7.05 -8.11
CA GLU A 49 1.05 6.77 -9.03
C GLU A 49 -0.33 6.90 -8.36
N ILE A 50 -0.42 6.78 -7.03
CA ILE A 50 -1.65 7.01 -6.27
C ILE A 50 -1.63 8.43 -5.70
N ARG A 51 -2.51 9.29 -6.19
CA ARG A 51 -2.64 10.65 -5.68
C ARG A 51 -3.41 10.66 -4.35
N HIS A 52 -2.75 11.08 -3.28
CA HIS A 52 -3.39 11.38 -2.02
C HIS A 52 -3.97 12.81 -1.99
N VAL A 53 -5.18 12.97 -1.45
CA VAL A 53 -5.85 14.25 -1.21
C VAL A 53 -6.32 14.33 0.25
N THR A 54 -5.93 15.40 0.95
CA THR A 54 -6.36 15.75 2.32
C THR A 54 -7.11 17.07 2.31
#